data_AF-A0A9P6Y043-F1
#
_entry.id   AF-A0A9P6Y043-F1
#
_cell.length_a   1.000
_cell.length_b   1.000
_cell.length_c   1.000
_cell.angle_alpha   90.00
_cell.angle_beta   90.00
_cell.angle_gamma   90.00
#
_symmetry.space_group_name_H-M   'P 1'
#
loop_
_entity.id
_entity.type
_entity.pdbx_description
1 polymer ?
#
loop_
_entity_poly.entity_id
_entity_poly.type
_entity_poly.pdbx_seq_one_letter_code
_entity_poly.pdbx_strand_id
1 'polypeptide(L)'
;MLNRAPTLRRLGIQAFEPVLIEGKAIQLHPLVWAAFNADFDGDQMAVHVPLSLEAQLEARALMRSTNNILSPANGEPIIVPSQDVVLGLYYMTRSLENKKGEGMAFANIAEVKRAYDNRVVELHARVKVRITEVVTDEDGVKQNKTSIVDTTIGRALLAEILPEGLPWV
;
A
#
# COMPACT_ATOMS: atom_id res chain seq x y z
N MET A 1 18.90 9.38 10.46
CA MET A 1 17.61 9.48 11.19
C MET A 1 16.97 10.81 10.87
N LEU A 2 15.65 10.84 10.74
CA LEU A 2 14.86 12.06 10.55
C LEU A 2 14.04 12.34 11.80
N ASN A 3 13.91 13.63 12.14
CA ASN A 3 13.10 14.13 13.24
C ASN A 3 12.33 15.38 12.81
N ARG A 4 11.07 15.51 13.23
CA ARG A 4 10.27 16.73 13.10
C ARG A 4 9.89 17.27 14.48
N ALA A 5 10.14 18.55 14.72
CA ALA A 5 9.76 19.23 15.96
C ALA A 5 8.32 19.80 15.84
N PRO A 6 7.52 19.79 16.91
CA PRO A 6 7.79 19.18 18.22
C PRO A 6 7.63 17.65 18.21
N THR A 7 8.55 16.94 18.86
CA THR A 7 8.50 15.47 18.96
C THR A 7 7.54 15.05 20.08
N LEU A 8 6.30 14.69 19.72
CA LEU A 8 5.26 14.34 20.70
C LEU A 8 5.29 12.85 21.11
N ARG A 9 5.80 11.98 20.24
CA ARG A 9 5.78 10.52 20.40
C ARG A 9 7.05 9.92 19.80
N ARG A 10 7.37 8.68 20.19
CA ARG A 10 8.55 7.95 19.65
C ARG A 10 8.62 7.93 18.12
N LEU A 11 7.45 7.91 17.46
CA LEU A 11 7.34 7.84 16.00
C LEU A 11 7.75 9.13 15.28
N GLY A 12 7.93 10.23 16.02
CA GLY A 12 8.46 11.49 15.49
C GLY A 12 9.96 11.45 15.21
N ILE A 13 10.65 10.35 15.52
CA ILE A 13 12.03 10.07 15.10
C ILE A 13 12.08 8.68 14.46
N GLN A 14 12.54 8.59 13.22
CA GLN A 14 12.73 7.30 12.53
C GLN A 14 14.03 7.27 11.72
N ALA A 15 14.54 6.06 11.52
CA ALA A 15 15.70 5.80 10.67
C ALA A 15 15.27 5.39 9.26
N PHE A 16 16.01 5.91 8.28
CA PHE A 16 15.83 5.67 6.85
C PHE A 16 17.20 5.40 6.22
N GLU A 17 17.21 4.64 5.13
CA GLU A 17 18.39 4.52 4.27
C GLU A 17 18.39 5.70 3.28
N PRO A 18 19.45 6.52 3.25
CA PRO A 18 19.49 7.70 2.40
C PRO A 18 19.67 7.30 0.93
N VAL A 19 18.91 7.96 0.05
CA VAL A 19 19.08 7.90 -1.40
C VAL A 19 19.55 9.27 -1.87
N LEU A 20 20.65 9.31 -2.64
CA LEU A 20 21.17 10.56 -3.19
C LEU A 20 20.19 11.12 -4.23
N ILE A 21 19.92 12.42 -4.12
CA ILE A 21 19.05 13.16 -5.02
C ILE A 21 19.71 14.49 -5.38
N GLU A 22 19.32 15.05 -6.51
CA GLU A 22 19.61 16.44 -6.85
C GLU A 22 18.62 17.38 -6.15
N GLY A 23 19.09 18.56 -5.73
CA GLY A 23 18.27 19.56 -5.03
C GLY A 23 18.67 19.78 -3.57
N LYS A 24 17.88 20.58 -2.86
CA LYS A 24 18.14 21.01 -1.47
C LYS A 24 17.03 20.62 -0.48
N ALA A 25 16.03 19.86 -0.93
CA ALA A 25 14.89 19.43 -0.12
C ALA A 25 14.99 17.94 0.23
N ILE A 26 14.49 17.55 1.40
CA ILE A 26 14.40 16.15 1.81
C ILE A 26 13.15 15.54 1.18
N GLN A 27 13.28 14.39 0.53
CA GLN A 27 12.14 13.60 0.09
C GLN A 27 11.74 12.62 1.19
N LEU A 28 10.46 12.63 1.56
CA LEU A 28 9.91 11.77 2.61
C LEU A 28 8.76 10.93 2.06
N HIS A 29 8.76 9.64 2.38
CA HIS A 29 7.74 8.71 1.89
C HIS A 29 6.31 9.09 2.36
N PRO A 30 5.28 9.09 1.48
CA PRO A 30 3.91 9.48 1.84
C PRO A 30 3.31 8.81 3.06
N LEU A 31 3.50 7.50 3.18
CA LEU A 31 2.93 6.71 4.28
C LEU A 31 3.53 6.99 5.67
N VAL A 32 4.64 7.74 5.78
CA VAL A 32 5.19 8.09 7.09
C VAL A 32 4.80 9.49 7.55
N TRP A 33 4.12 10.29 6.73
CA TRP A 33 3.75 11.67 7.08
C TRP A 33 2.90 11.74 8.34
N ALA A 34 1.92 10.82 8.49
CA ALA A 34 1.07 10.72 9.66
C ALA A 34 1.87 10.48 10.95
N ALA A 35 2.95 9.70 10.89
CA ALA A 35 3.80 9.41 12.04
C ALA A 35 4.60 10.65 12.52
N PHE A 36 5.00 11.52 11.58
CA PHE A 36 5.67 12.79 11.88
C PHE A 36 4.70 13.97 12.10
N ASN A 37 3.40 13.75 11.86
CA ASN A 37 2.39 14.81 11.76
C ASN A 37 2.79 15.92 10.77
N ALA A 38 3.47 15.54 9.68
CA ALA A 38 4.07 16.46 8.72
C ALA A 38 3.15 16.72 7.52
N ASP A 39 3.25 17.92 6.96
CA ASP A 39 2.68 18.33 5.68
C ASP A 39 3.79 18.91 4.76
N PHE A 40 3.42 19.38 3.56
CA PHE A 40 4.36 19.82 2.51
C PHE A 40 4.24 21.32 2.21
N ASP A 41 3.76 22.11 3.17
CA ASP A 41 3.56 23.56 2.99
C ASP A 41 4.77 24.41 3.46
N GLY A 42 5.84 23.78 3.93
CA GLY A 42 7.06 24.46 4.39
C GLY A 42 7.77 23.79 5.59
N ASP A 43 7.23 22.67 6.07
CA ASP A 43 7.80 21.87 7.14
C ASP A 43 9.29 21.54 6.95
N GLN A 44 10.05 21.61 8.04
CA GLN A 44 11.46 21.28 8.09
C GLN A 44 11.72 20.07 8.98
N MET A 45 12.74 19.28 8.63
CA MET A 45 13.15 18.12 9.41
C MET A 45 14.65 18.17 9.70
N ALA A 46 15.02 17.74 10.90
CA ALA A 46 16.41 17.55 11.28
C ALA A 46 16.91 16.18 10.82
N VAL A 47 18.14 16.14 10.30
CA VAL A 47 18.83 14.91 9.92
C VAL A 47 19.93 14.63 10.93
N HIS A 48 19.91 13.45 11.53
CA HIS A 48 20.95 12.98 12.45
C HIS A 48 21.68 11.76 11.87
N VAL A 49 23.01 11.75 11.95
CA VAL A 49 23.85 10.66 11.46
C VAL A 49 24.36 9.84 12.65
N PRO A 50 23.94 8.56 12.82
CA PRO A 50 24.51 7.69 13.84
C PRO A 50 25.95 7.33 13.48
N LEU A 51 26.89 7.63 14.39
CA LEU A 51 28.32 7.47 14.12
C LEU A 51 28.86 6.11 14.57
N SER A 52 28.52 5.66 15.79
CA SER A 52 29.03 4.39 16.32
C SER A 52 28.32 3.19 15.68
N LEU A 53 28.99 2.03 15.68
CA LEU A 53 28.41 0.80 15.14
C LEU A 53 27.16 0.40 15.92
N GLU A 54 27.18 0.57 17.24
CA GLU A 54 26.04 0.28 18.12
C GLU A 54 24.83 1.16 17.74
N ALA A 55 25.05 2.46 17.52
CA ALA A 55 23.99 3.38 17.13
C ALA A 55 23.44 3.09 15.73
N GLN A 56 24.30 2.65 14.79
CA GLN A 56 23.87 2.24 13.46
C GLN A 56 23.03 0.95 13.51
N LEU A 57 23.46 -0.03 14.31
CA LEU A 57 22.72 -1.28 14.53
C LEU A 57 21.37 -1.01 15.20
N GLU A 58 21.32 -0.16 16.23
CA GLU A 58 20.08 0.23 16.90
C GLU A 58 19.14 0.97 15.94
N ALA A 59 19.66 1.93 15.17
CA ALA A 59 18.87 2.65 14.19
C ALA A 59 18.25 1.70 13.14
N ARG A 60 19.01 0.69 12.70
CA ARG A 60 18.55 -0.28 11.71
C ARG A 60 17.58 -1.31 12.29
N ALA A 61 17.82 -1.78 13.52
CA ALA A 61 17.05 -2.85 14.16
C ALA A 61 15.76 -2.34 14.84
N LEU A 62 15.78 -1.14 15.42
CA LEU A 62 14.66 -0.64 16.23
C LEU A 62 13.99 0.59 15.62
N MET A 63 14.78 1.53 15.10
CA MET A 63 14.26 2.83 14.66
C MET A 63 13.87 2.88 13.18
N ARG A 64 14.14 1.83 12.39
CA ARG A 64 13.83 1.80 10.96
C ARG A 64 12.33 1.95 10.75
N SER A 65 11.93 2.75 9.76
CA SER A 65 10.51 3.02 9.47
C SER A 65 9.70 1.74 9.22
N THR A 66 10.29 0.73 8.59
CA THR A 66 9.69 -0.59 8.33
C THR A 66 9.29 -1.36 9.59
N ASN A 67 9.91 -1.05 10.74
CA ASN A 67 9.62 -1.73 12.00
C ASN A 67 8.53 -1.01 12.80
N ASN A 68 8.20 0.23 12.41
CA ASN A 68 7.33 1.14 13.14
C ASN A 68 5.99 1.35 12.41
N ILE A 69 5.38 0.25 11.96
CA ILE A 69 4.13 0.26 11.18
C ILE A 69 2.86 0.30 12.04
N LEU A 70 2.96 -0.05 13.32
CA LEU A 70 1.86 -0.02 14.29
C LEU A 70 2.05 1.12 15.28
N SER A 71 0.94 1.75 15.67
CA SER A 71 0.89 2.73 16.74
C SER A 71 1.14 2.05 18.09
N PRO A 72 2.10 2.54 18.89
CA PRO A 72 2.36 1.99 20.22
C PRO A 72 1.23 2.21 21.23
N ALA A 73 0.31 3.14 20.95
CA ALA A 73 -0.75 3.51 21.88
C ALA A 73 -1.96 2.56 21.84
N ASN A 74 -2.28 2.02 20.66
CA ASN A 74 -3.49 1.24 20.41
C ASN A 74 -3.28 0.01 19.51
N GLY A 75 -2.09 -0.19 18.94
CA GLY A 75 -1.78 -1.33 18.08
C GLY A 75 -2.34 -1.23 16.66
N GLU A 76 -3.04 -0.15 16.32
CA GLU A 76 -3.56 0.06 14.97
C GLU A 76 -2.44 0.44 13.98
N PRO A 77 -2.56 0.08 12.69
CA PRO A 77 -1.61 0.53 11.67
C PRO A 77 -1.54 2.05 11.58
N ILE A 78 -0.32 2.61 11.56
CA ILE A 78 -0.10 4.05 11.36
C ILE A 78 0.27 4.41 9.92
N ILE A 79 0.67 3.42 9.13
CA ILE A 79 1.06 3.57 7.72
C ILE A 79 -0.14 3.49 6.76
N VAL A 80 -1.32 3.94 7.22
CA VAL A 80 -2.55 3.89 6.42
C VAL A 80 -2.44 4.91 5.28
N PRO A 81 -2.76 4.52 4.03
CA PRO A 81 -2.82 5.46 2.93
C PRO A 81 -3.75 6.64 3.24
N SER A 82 -3.39 7.84 2.78
CA SER A 82 -4.17 9.06 2.98
C SER A 82 -4.59 9.69 1.65
N GLN A 83 -5.63 10.52 1.71
CA GLN A 83 -6.08 11.43 0.66
C GLN A 83 -6.13 10.77 -0.74
N ASP A 84 -5.21 11.13 -1.63
CA ASP A 84 -5.21 10.74 -3.05
C ASP A 84 -5.11 9.24 -3.27
N VAL A 85 -4.36 8.52 -2.43
CA VAL A 85 -4.25 7.06 -2.56
C VAL A 85 -5.58 6.41 -2.24
N VAL A 86 -6.27 6.88 -1.19
CA VAL A 86 -7.61 6.40 -0.81
C VAL A 86 -8.61 6.74 -1.90
N LEU A 87 -8.54 7.95 -2.47
CA LEU A 87 -9.41 8.38 -3.56
C LEU A 87 -9.19 7.52 -4.82
N GLY A 88 -7.93 7.23 -5.17
CA GLY A 88 -7.59 6.37 -6.30
C GLY A 88 -8.13 4.95 -6.14
N LEU A 89 -7.91 4.33 -4.98
CA LEU A 89 -8.45 3.01 -4.67
C LEU A 89 -9.98 3.01 -4.66
N TYR A 90 -10.61 4.03 -4.09
CA TYR A 90 -12.06 4.18 -4.07
C TYR A 90 -12.64 4.32 -5.49
N TYR A 91 -12.03 5.16 -6.31
CA TYR A 91 -12.43 5.34 -7.69
C TYR A 91 -12.30 4.03 -8.47
N MET A 92 -11.14 3.38 -8.41
CA MET A 92 -10.88 2.12 -9.10
C MET A 92 -11.86 1.01 -8.72
N THR A 93 -12.21 0.90 -7.43
CA THR A 93 -13.03 -0.22 -6.93
C THR A 93 -14.54 0.03 -7.01
N ARG A 94 -14.97 1.21 -7.45
CA ARG A 94 -16.38 1.52 -7.70
C ARG A 94 -16.93 0.80 -8.92
N SER A 95 -18.20 0.37 -8.82
CA SER A 95 -18.97 -0.15 -9.95
C SER A 95 -19.91 0.92 -10.49
N LEU A 96 -20.08 0.96 -11.80
CA LEU A 96 -21.07 1.78 -12.49
C LEU A 96 -21.83 0.89 -13.48
N GLU A 97 -23.07 1.24 -13.74
CA GLU A 97 -23.93 0.54 -14.71
C GLU A 97 -23.70 1.08 -16.12
N ASN A 98 -24.02 0.25 -17.13
CA ASN A 98 -23.91 0.54 -18.55
C ASN A 98 -22.50 0.96 -18.97
N LYS A 99 -21.50 0.24 -18.46
CA LYS A 99 -20.08 0.48 -18.77
C LYS A 99 -19.59 -0.46 -19.85
N LYS A 100 -18.62 0.01 -20.64
CA LYS A 100 -18.03 -0.80 -21.71
C LYS A 100 -17.43 -2.07 -21.14
N GLY A 101 -17.83 -3.23 -21.66
CA GLY A 101 -17.37 -4.54 -21.20
C GLY A 101 -18.19 -5.14 -20.07
N GLU A 102 -19.32 -4.55 -19.70
CA GLU A 102 -20.22 -5.11 -18.70
C GLU A 102 -20.75 -6.49 -19.12
N GLY A 103 -20.79 -7.42 -18.15
CA GLY A 103 -21.24 -8.80 -18.34
C GLY A 103 -20.19 -9.73 -18.98
N MET A 104 -19.02 -9.23 -19.38
CA MET A 104 -17.93 -10.06 -19.89
C MET A 104 -17.38 -10.99 -18.81
N ALA A 105 -16.87 -12.14 -19.25
CA ALA A 105 -16.21 -13.12 -18.39
C ALA A 105 -14.75 -13.28 -18.80
N PHE A 106 -13.84 -13.32 -17.82
CA PHE A 106 -12.40 -13.43 -18.00
C PHE A 106 -11.85 -14.66 -17.28
N ALA A 107 -10.87 -15.32 -17.90
CA ALA A 107 -10.26 -16.54 -17.40
C ALA A 107 -9.21 -16.30 -16.30
N ASN A 108 -8.61 -15.09 -16.26
CA ASN A 108 -7.64 -14.68 -15.24
C ASN A 108 -7.42 -13.15 -15.23
N ILE A 109 -6.68 -12.67 -14.23
CA ILE A 109 -6.33 -11.25 -14.07
C ILE A 109 -5.50 -10.71 -15.25
N ALA A 110 -4.63 -11.55 -15.84
CA ALA A 110 -3.79 -11.14 -16.98
C ALA A 110 -4.62 -10.85 -18.25
N GLU A 111 -5.76 -11.52 -18.43
CA GLU A 111 -6.72 -11.23 -19.49
C GLU A 111 -7.48 -9.93 -19.24
N VAL A 112 -7.91 -9.69 -17.99
CA VAL A 112 -8.51 -8.42 -17.57
C VAL A 112 -7.58 -7.24 -17.88
N LYS A 113 -6.30 -7.35 -17.50
CA LYS A 113 -5.27 -6.33 -17.76
C LYS A 113 -5.12 -6.04 -19.25
N ARG A 114 -4.99 -7.10 -20.07
CA ARG A 114 -4.92 -6.95 -21.54
C ARG A 114 -6.17 -6.30 -22.12
N ALA A 115 -7.36 -6.65 -21.63
CA ALA A 115 -8.60 -6.04 -22.10
C ALA A 115 -8.70 -4.55 -21.73
N TYR A 116 -8.24 -4.19 -20.54
CA TYR A 116 -8.18 -2.81 -20.06
C TYR A 116 -7.16 -1.98 -20.85
N ASP A 117 -5.95 -2.50 -21.04
CA ASP A 117 -4.88 -1.82 -21.78
C ASP A 117 -5.27 -1.56 -23.25
N ASN A 118 -5.98 -2.50 -23.87
CA ASN A 118 -6.53 -2.36 -25.22
C ASN A 118 -7.82 -1.52 -25.28
N ARG A 119 -8.26 -0.91 -24.17
CA ARG A 119 -9.48 -0.10 -24.05
C ARG A 119 -10.75 -0.82 -24.51
N VAL A 120 -10.78 -2.15 -24.39
CA VAL A 120 -11.96 -2.97 -24.70
C VAL A 120 -12.99 -2.87 -23.58
N VAL A 121 -12.54 -2.63 -22.35
CA VAL A 121 -13.37 -2.54 -21.14
C VAL A 121 -13.07 -1.26 -20.36
N GLU A 122 -14.03 -0.81 -19.56
CA GLU A 122 -13.89 0.32 -18.64
C GLU A 122 -13.64 -0.15 -17.20
N LEU A 123 -12.93 0.68 -16.42
CA LEU A 123 -12.51 0.40 -15.05
C LEU A 123 -13.67 -0.01 -14.12
N HIS A 124 -14.82 0.63 -14.27
CA HIS A 124 -15.98 0.44 -13.41
C HIS A 124 -16.98 -0.62 -13.92
N ALA A 125 -16.67 -1.30 -15.04
CA ALA A 125 -17.55 -2.30 -15.63
C ALA A 125 -17.63 -3.55 -14.76
N ARG A 126 -18.86 -4.05 -14.56
CA ARG A 126 -19.14 -5.30 -13.83
C ARG A 126 -18.88 -6.51 -14.71
N VAL A 127 -18.05 -7.43 -14.24
CA VAL A 127 -17.52 -8.56 -15.00
C VAL A 127 -17.41 -9.79 -14.13
N LYS A 128 -17.32 -10.97 -14.76
CA LYS A 128 -17.02 -12.23 -14.08
C LYS A 128 -15.56 -12.56 -14.26
N VAL A 129 -14.81 -12.77 -13.20
CA VAL A 129 -13.40 -13.12 -13.29
C VAL A 129 -13.15 -14.41 -12.52
N ARG A 130 -12.42 -15.34 -13.13
CA ARG A 130 -11.90 -16.50 -12.41
C ARG A 130 -10.69 -16.07 -11.59
N ILE A 131 -10.77 -16.29 -10.28
CA ILE A 131 -9.73 -15.93 -9.31
C ILE A 131 -9.31 -17.21 -8.58
N THR A 132 -8.00 -17.39 -8.43
CA THR A 132 -7.40 -18.49 -7.67
C THR A 132 -6.78 -17.90 -6.41
N GLU A 133 -7.32 -18.26 -5.26
CA GLU A 133 -6.87 -17.82 -3.95
C GLU A 133 -6.10 -18.94 -3.27
N VAL A 134 -5.07 -18.58 -2.52
CA VAL A 134 -4.38 -19.50 -1.61
C VAL A 134 -4.99 -19.33 -0.24
N VAL A 135 -5.79 -20.31 0.20
CA VAL A 135 -6.38 -20.34 1.54
C VAL A 135 -5.46 -21.17 2.44
N THR A 136 -5.11 -20.63 3.60
CA THR A 136 -4.35 -21.37 4.61
C THR A 136 -5.34 -21.95 5.60
N ASP A 137 -5.35 -23.27 5.76
CA ASP A 137 -6.21 -23.96 6.72
C ASP A 137 -5.68 -23.79 8.17
N GLU A 138 -6.49 -24.15 9.17
CA GLU A 138 -6.11 -24.05 10.59
C GLU A 138 -4.82 -24.84 10.92
N ASP A 139 -4.51 -25.89 10.15
CA ASP A 139 -3.30 -26.71 10.26
C ASP A 139 -2.08 -26.14 9.49
N GLY A 140 -2.19 -24.95 8.90
CA GLY A 140 -1.11 -24.30 8.15
C GLY A 140 -0.88 -24.85 6.74
N VAL A 141 -1.76 -25.72 6.25
CA VAL A 141 -1.70 -26.28 4.89
C VAL A 141 -2.29 -25.27 3.89
N LYS A 142 -1.51 -24.91 2.87
CA LYS A 142 -1.95 -24.03 1.77
C LYS A 142 -2.79 -24.83 0.76
N GLN A 143 -4.01 -24.40 0.51
CA GLN A 143 -4.90 -24.97 -0.51
C GLN A 143 -5.27 -23.91 -1.55
N ASN A 144 -5.28 -24.31 -2.82
CA ASN A 144 -5.68 -23.42 -3.91
C ASN A 144 -7.19 -23.55 -4.15
N LYS A 145 -7.95 -22.48 -3.89
CA LYS A 145 -9.37 -22.40 -4.19
C LYS A 145 -9.57 -21.53 -5.42
N THR A 146 -10.10 -22.12 -6.49
CA THR A 146 -10.46 -21.38 -7.69
C THR A 146 -11.96 -21.17 -7.74
N SER A 147 -12.40 -19.92 -7.91
CA SER A 147 -13.81 -19.57 -8.04
C SER A 147 -14.02 -18.52 -9.13
N ILE A 148 -15.25 -18.42 -9.64
CA ILE A 148 -15.66 -17.35 -10.53
C ILE A 148 -16.40 -16.33 -9.68
N VAL A 149 -15.90 -15.10 -9.63
CA VAL A 149 -16.45 -14.04 -8.79
C VAL A 149 -17.02 -12.92 -9.66
N ASP A 150 -18.19 -12.43 -9.27
CA ASP A 150 -18.77 -11.19 -9.81
C ASP A 150 -18.02 -9.99 -9.21
N THR A 151 -17.33 -9.22 -10.05
CA THR A 151 -16.48 -8.12 -9.62
C THR A 151 -16.46 -6.98 -10.64
N THR A 152 -15.58 -5.99 -10.46
CA THR A 152 -15.30 -4.95 -11.47
C THR A 152 -13.90 -5.12 -12.04
N ILE A 153 -13.67 -4.54 -13.22
CA ILE A 153 -12.33 -4.49 -13.82
C ILE A 153 -11.31 -3.89 -12.84
N GLY A 154 -11.63 -2.78 -12.18
CA GLY A 154 -10.71 -2.14 -11.25
C GLY A 154 -10.40 -2.95 -10.00
N ARG A 155 -11.37 -3.69 -9.43
CA ARG A 155 -11.09 -4.65 -8.35
C ARG A 155 -10.21 -5.79 -8.84
N ALA A 156 -10.52 -6.37 -10.00
CA ALA A 156 -9.72 -7.43 -10.63
C ALA A 156 -8.27 -6.99 -10.90
N LEU A 157 -8.02 -5.72 -11.24
CA LEU A 157 -6.65 -5.19 -11.36
C LEU A 157 -5.96 -5.04 -9.99
N LEU A 158 -6.70 -4.65 -8.95
CA LEU A 158 -6.17 -4.57 -7.58
C LEU A 158 -5.76 -5.94 -7.03
N ALA A 159 -6.33 -7.02 -7.55
CA ALA A 159 -5.95 -8.40 -7.22
C ALA A 159 -4.45 -8.68 -7.40
N GLU A 160 -3.82 -8.06 -8.39
CA GLU A 160 -2.42 -8.31 -8.75
C GLU A 160 -1.46 -7.96 -7.60
N ILE A 161 -1.84 -7.02 -6.73
CA ILE A 161 -1.02 -6.57 -5.60
C ILE A 161 -1.37 -7.25 -4.28
N LEU A 162 -2.43 -8.06 -4.23
CA LEU A 162 -2.87 -8.73 -3.01
C LEU A 162 -1.93 -9.90 -2.69
N PRO A 163 -1.35 -9.98 -1.48
CA PRO A 163 -0.49 -11.10 -1.10
C PRO A 163 -1.29 -12.40 -0.94
N GLU A 164 -0.60 -13.54 -1.15
CA GLU A 164 -1.15 -14.86 -0.88
C GLU A 164 -1.66 -14.97 0.56
N GLY A 165 -2.81 -15.63 0.77
CA GLY A 165 -3.40 -15.83 2.09
C GLY A 165 -4.44 -14.78 2.49
N LEU A 166 -4.54 -13.66 1.78
CA LEU A 166 -5.64 -12.72 1.98
C LEU A 166 -6.84 -13.09 1.08
N PRO A 167 -8.07 -13.02 1.61
CA PRO A 167 -9.28 -13.30 0.84
C PRO A 167 -9.61 -12.16 -0.12
N TRP A 168 -10.30 -12.51 -1.20
CA TRP A 168 -10.93 -11.59 -2.13
C TRP A 168 -12.09 -10.83 -1.48
N VAL A 169 -12.21 -9.52 -1.80
CA VAL A 169 -13.22 -8.58 -1.24
C VAL A 169 -13.93 -7.78 -2.33
#